data_AF-A0A9E5IVM8-F1
#
_entry.id   AF-A0A9E5IVM8-F1
#
_cell.length_a   1.000
_cell.length_b   1.000
_cell.length_c   1.000
_cell.angle_alpha   90.00
_cell.angle_beta   90.00
_cell.angle_gamma   90.00
#
_symmetry.space_group_name_H-M   'P 1'
#
loop_
_entity.id
_entity.type
_entity.pdbx_description
1 polymer ?
#
loop_
_entity_poly.entity_id
_entity_poly.type
_entity_poly.pdbx_seq_one_letter_code
_entity_poly.pdbx_strand_id
1 'polypeptide(L)'
;MTSNLSSSSALDEETARAEIYGLLAQLFYQVPSPDLLAQLRVAVTDAPVAGGFLEEPWRQLVAASRVSTDADIASEYNQLFGGVGKPEIYL
;
A
#
# COMPACT_ATOMS: atom_id res chain seq x y z
N MET A 1 -30.46 14.98 15.93
CA MET A 1 -29.83 13.65 15.84
C MET A 1 -28.98 13.44 14.58
N THR A 2 -29.03 14.35 13.59
CA THR A 2 -28.25 14.25 12.33
C THR A 2 -26.77 14.63 12.46
N SER A 3 -26.42 15.56 13.36
CA SER A 3 -25.03 16.03 13.51
C SER A 3 -24.04 14.94 13.94
N ASN A 4 -24.46 13.99 14.79
CA ASN A 4 -23.57 12.91 15.24
C ASN A 4 -23.23 11.91 14.12
N LEU A 5 -24.15 11.62 13.20
CA LEU A 5 -23.86 10.72 12.08
C LEU A 5 -22.82 11.33 11.12
N SER A 6 -22.92 12.63 10.83
CA SER A 6 -21.96 13.32 9.96
C SER A 6 -20.55 13.40 10.58
N SER A 7 -20.45 13.52 11.90
CA SER A 7 -19.15 13.48 12.59
C SER A 7 -18.53 12.08 12.54
N SER A 8 -19.33 11.03 12.76
CA SER A 8 -18.83 9.65 12.65
C SER A 8 -18.32 9.33 11.24
N SER A 9 -19.07 9.66 10.19
CA SER A 9 -18.62 9.41 8.81
C SER A 9 -17.34 10.15 8.44
N ALA A 10 -17.14 11.37 8.95
CA ALA A 10 -15.92 12.12 8.72
C ALA A 10 -14.70 11.51 9.43
N LEU A 11 -14.89 10.95 10.63
CA LEU A 11 -13.84 10.23 11.35
C LEU A 11 -13.49 8.89 10.66
N ASP A 12 -14.49 8.20 10.10
CA ASP A 12 -14.28 6.97 9.34
C ASP A 12 -13.46 7.26 8.07
N GLU A 13 -13.77 8.36 7.35
CA GLU A 13 -13.01 8.78 6.18
C GLU A 13 -11.57 9.21 6.53
N GLU A 14 -11.38 9.95 7.62
CA GLU A 14 -10.06 10.34 8.11
C GLU A 14 -9.20 9.12 8.44
N THR A 15 -9.80 8.13 9.10
CA THR A 15 -9.13 6.87 9.46
C THR A 15 -8.73 6.10 8.21
N ALA A 16 -9.65 5.92 7.26
CA ALA A 16 -9.35 5.25 5.99
C ALA A 16 -8.22 5.95 5.23
N ARG A 17 -8.19 7.29 5.23
CA ARG A 17 -7.13 8.06 4.59
C ARG A 17 -5.78 7.90 5.30
N ALA A 18 -5.77 7.92 6.63
CA ALA A 18 -4.57 7.70 7.42
C ALA A 18 -3.98 6.29 7.18
N GLU A 19 -4.82 5.26 7.10
CA GLU A 19 -4.40 3.89 6.81
C GLU A 19 -3.76 3.77 5.42
N ILE A 20 -4.35 4.38 4.39
CA ILE A 20 -3.79 4.40 3.03
C ILE A 20 -2.41 5.07 3.03
N TYR A 21 -2.28 6.24 3.65
CA TYR A 21 -0.98 6.92 3.72
C TYR A 21 0.04 6.14 4.54
N GLY A 22 -0.38 5.47 5.62
CA GLY A 22 0.48 4.59 6.40
C GLY A 22 1.01 3.40 5.60
N LEU A 23 0.18 2.80 4.75
CA LEU A 23 0.62 1.74 3.83
C LEU A 23 1.62 2.27 2.79
N LEU A 24 1.30 3.39 2.14
CA LEU A 24 2.18 3.99 1.14
C LEU A 24 3.54 4.38 1.75
N ALA A 25 3.55 4.95 2.95
CA ALA A 25 4.78 5.28 3.67
C ALA A 25 5.64 4.03 3.89
N GLN A 26 5.06 2.90 4.27
CA GLN A 26 5.81 1.66 4.46
C GLN A 26 6.37 1.06 3.17
N LEU A 27 5.70 1.29 2.03
CA LEU A 27 6.15 0.78 0.72
C LEU A 27 7.26 1.63 0.10
N PHE A 28 7.25 2.94 0.35
CA PHE A 28 8.11 3.89 -0.33
C PHE A 28 9.21 4.50 0.54
N TYR A 29 9.14 4.44 1.87
CA TYR A 29 10.15 5.07 2.73
C TYR A 29 11.45 4.25 2.83
N GLN A 30 11.33 2.92 2.82
CA GLN A 30 12.44 1.98 2.89
C GLN A 30 12.04 0.66 2.24
N VAL A 31 13.00 -0.26 2.10
CA VAL A 31 12.73 -1.63 1.67
C VAL A 31 11.60 -2.22 2.52
N PRO A 32 10.48 -2.69 1.92
CA PRO A 32 9.37 -3.29 2.65
C PRO A 32 9.82 -4.45 3.53
N SER A 33 9.33 -4.51 4.77
CA SER A 33 9.69 -5.60 5.69
C SER A 33 9.11 -6.94 5.22
N PRO A 34 9.76 -8.08 5.55
CA PRO A 34 9.21 -9.40 5.26
C PRO A 34 7.80 -9.62 5.83
N ASP A 35 7.51 -9.08 7.02
CA ASP A 35 6.19 -9.16 7.64
C ASP A 35 5.12 -8.41 6.84
N LEU A 36 5.45 -7.25 6.28
CA LEU A 36 4.52 -6.49 5.42
C LEU A 36 4.28 -7.26 4.11
N LEU A 37 5.33 -7.79 3.50
CA LEU A 37 5.23 -8.57 2.27
C LEU A 37 4.42 -9.85 2.47
N ALA A 38 4.60 -10.55 3.60
CA ALA A 38 3.80 -11.71 3.96
C ALA A 38 2.31 -11.36 4.10
N GLN A 39 1.99 -10.22 4.74
CA GLN A 39 0.61 -9.73 4.86
C GLN A 39 0.00 -9.39 3.51
N LEU A 40 0.73 -8.70 2.62
CA LEU A 40 0.27 -8.38 1.27
C LEU A 40 -0.07 -9.63 0.47
N ARG A 41 0.77 -10.68 0.56
CA ARG A 41 0.57 -11.93 -0.19
C ARG A 41 -0.74 -12.63 0.15
N VAL A 42 -1.17 -12.56 1.41
CA VAL A 42 -2.42 -13.19 1.89
C VAL A 42 -3.61 -12.24 1.91
N ALA A 43 -3.42 -10.99 1.50
CA ALA A 43 -4.48 -9.98 1.58
C ALA A 43 -5.66 -10.29 0.65
N VAL A 44 -6.86 -9.97 1.13
CA VAL A 44 -8.11 -10.13 0.37
C VAL A 44 -8.16 -9.07 -0.72
N THR A 45 -8.49 -9.49 -1.93
CA THR A 45 -8.54 -8.61 -3.10
C THR A 45 -9.96 -8.20 -3.51
N ASP A 46 -10.98 -8.86 -2.97
CA ASP A 46 -12.37 -8.53 -3.26
C ASP A 46 -12.79 -7.30 -2.45
N ALA A 47 -13.17 -6.25 -3.17
CA ALA A 47 -13.68 -5.04 -2.55
C ALA A 47 -15.08 -5.29 -1.97
N PRO A 48 -15.42 -4.68 -0.81
CA PRO A 48 -16.77 -4.74 -0.26
C PRO A 48 -17.84 -4.18 -1.22
N VAL A 49 -17.44 -3.27 -2.10
CA VAL A 49 -18.26 -2.68 -3.15
C VAL A 49 -17.51 -2.80 -4.47
N ALA A 50 -18.09 -3.52 -5.43
CA ALA A 50 -17.50 -3.72 -6.75
C ALA A 50 -17.38 -2.39 -7.51
N GLY A 51 -16.27 -2.22 -8.22
CA GLY A 51 -16.00 -1.01 -9.02
C GLY A 51 -15.44 0.15 -8.20
N GLY A 52 -14.95 -0.11 -6.98
CA GLY A 52 -14.23 0.89 -6.19
C GLY A 52 -12.95 1.35 -6.91
N PHE A 53 -12.64 2.64 -6.83
CA PHE A 53 -11.50 3.23 -7.53
C PHE A 53 -10.15 2.53 -7.21
N LEU A 54 -9.99 2.08 -5.97
CA LEU A 54 -8.77 1.40 -5.49
C LEU A 54 -8.80 -0.12 -5.68
N GLU A 55 -9.90 -0.71 -6.14
CA GLU A 55 -10.04 -2.18 -6.24
C GLU A 55 -8.97 -2.77 -7.17
N GLU A 56 -8.85 -2.25 -8.38
CA GLU A 56 -7.92 -2.78 -9.37
C GLU A 56 -6.44 -2.49 -9.01
N PRO A 57 -6.04 -1.26 -8.61
CA PRO A 57 -4.69 -1.01 -8.11
C PRO A 57 -4.29 -1.91 -6.93
N TRP A 58 -5.24 -2.19 -6.02
CA TRP A 58 -5.01 -3.09 -4.89
C TRP A 58 -4.78 -4.55 -5.35
N ARG A 59 -5.60 -5.03 -6.29
CA ARG A 59 -5.41 -6.35 -6.93
C ARG A 59 -4.02 -6.48 -7.54
N GLN A 60 -3.56 -5.45 -8.25
CA GLN A 60 -2.24 -5.44 -8.89
C GLN A 60 -1.10 -5.43 -7.86
N LEU A 61 -1.17 -4.62 -6.81
CA LEU A 61 -0.18 -4.59 -5.74
C LEU A 61 -0.05 -5.95 -5.05
N VAL A 62 -1.18 -6.56 -4.68
CA VAL A 62 -1.22 -7.88 -4.06
C VAL A 62 -0.67 -8.95 -5.02
N ALA A 63 -1.06 -8.91 -6.30
CA ALA A 63 -0.55 -9.85 -7.30
C ALA A 63 0.98 -9.74 -7.46
N ALA A 64 1.53 -8.54 -7.52
CA ALA A 64 2.98 -8.31 -7.58
C ALA A 64 3.69 -8.92 -6.36
N SER A 65 3.15 -8.72 -5.15
CA SER A 65 3.73 -9.32 -3.93
C SER A 65 3.75 -10.86 -3.94
N ARG A 66 2.79 -11.49 -4.63
CA ARG A 66 2.66 -12.97 -4.70
C ARG A 66 3.64 -13.61 -5.68
N VAL A 67 4.01 -12.90 -6.74
CA VAL A 67 4.90 -13.43 -7.79
C VAL A 67 6.37 -13.10 -7.55
N SER A 68 6.68 -12.14 -6.68
CA SER A 68 8.04 -11.71 -6.36
C SER A 68 8.50 -12.25 -5.00
N THR A 69 9.78 -12.62 -4.91
CA THR A 69 10.41 -12.93 -3.61
C THR A 69 10.76 -11.64 -2.86
N ASP A 70 11.00 -11.75 -1.55
CA ASP A 70 11.44 -10.61 -0.74
C ASP A 70 12.75 -10.00 -1.27
N ALA A 71 13.64 -10.86 -1.78
CA ALA A 71 14.91 -10.45 -2.37
C ALA A 71 14.71 -9.69 -3.69
N ASP A 72 13.77 -10.12 -4.53
CA ASP A 72 13.47 -9.42 -5.80
C ASP A 72 12.96 -8.01 -5.52
N ILE A 73 12.00 -7.88 -4.58
CA ILE A 73 11.42 -6.59 -4.19
C ILE A 73 12.49 -5.67 -3.56
N ALA A 74 13.35 -6.22 -2.70
CA ALA A 74 14.45 -5.45 -2.11
C ALA A 74 15.46 -4.98 -3.16
N SER A 75 15.77 -5.82 -4.16
CA SER A 75 16.65 -5.46 -5.27
C SER A 75 16.05 -4.34 -6.12
N GLU A 76 14.77 -4.46 -6.47
CA GLU A 76 14.03 -3.43 -7.22
C GLU A 76 14.01 -2.10 -6.46
N TYR A 77 13.69 -2.12 -5.16
CA TYR A 77 13.68 -0.92 -4.33
C TYR A 77 15.05 -0.23 -4.32
N ASN A 78 16.13 -0.99 -4.10
CA ASN A 78 17.48 -0.42 -4.05
C ASN A 78 17.92 0.13 -5.41
N GLN A 79 17.53 -0.51 -6.51
CA GLN A 79 17.81 -0.01 -7.86
C GLN A 79 17.08 1.32 -8.12
N LEU A 80 15.79 1.40 -7.78
CA LEU A 80 14.96 2.57 -8.07
C LEU A 80 15.27 3.75 -7.16
N PHE A 81 15.46 3.51 -5.86
CA PHE A 81 15.49 4.54 -4.82
C PHE A 81 16.82 4.66 -4.08
N GLY A 82 17.60 3.57 -3.98
CA GLY A 82 18.74 3.46 -3.07
C GLY A 82 20.13 3.57 -3.69
N GLY A 83 20.26 3.62 -5.01
CA GLY A 83 21.55 3.53 -5.71
C GLY A 83 22.57 4.59 -5.24
N VAL A 84 23.78 4.16 -4.89
CA VAL A 84 24.93 5.04 -4.60
C VAL A 84 25.28 5.80 -5.90
N GLY A 85 24.67 6.97 -6.09
CA GLY A 85 24.70 7.73 -7.34
C GLY A 85 23.43 8.54 -7.55
N LYS A 86 22.94 8.57 -8.79
CA LYS A 86 21.67 9.20 -9.16
C LYS A 86 20.56 8.13 -9.15
N PRO A 87 19.62 8.15 -8.19
CA PRO A 87 18.49 7.22 -8.23
C PRO A 87 17.66 7.46 -9.50
N GLU A 88 17.04 6.39 -10.01
CA GLU A 88 16.11 6.50 -11.15
C GLU A 88 14.88 7.32 -10.75
N ILE A 89 14.47 7.21 -9.49
CA ILE A 89 13.30 7.92 -8.93
C ILE A 89 13.70 8.64 -7.64
N TYR A 90 13.39 9.94 -7.57
CA TYR A 90 13.48 10.73 -6.34
C TYR A 90 12.14 10.66 -5.60
N LEU A 91 12.19 10.25 -4.34
CA LEU A 91 11.06 10.24 -3.40
C LEU A 91 10.94 11.56 -2.63
#